data_AF-A0AAN8FM37-F1
#
_entry.id   AF-A0AAN8FM37-F1
#
_cell.length_a   1.000
_cell.length_b   1.000
_cell.length_c   1.000
_cell.angle_alpha   90.00
_cell.angle_beta   90.00
_cell.angle_gamma   90.00
#
_symmetry.space_group_name_H-M   'P 1'
#
loop_
_entity.id
_entity.type
_entity.pdbx_description
1 polymer ?
#
loop_
_entity_poly.entity_id
_entity_poly.type
_entity_poly.pdbx_seq_one_letter_code
_entity_poly.pdbx_strand_id
1 'polypeptide(L)'
;VHLYNSVVEDNQYGISSVHYSNLSYADGTITNRWSNEKLWFQKVNFTRNSDAVIWIHSPQHEVLPNTPISEIFYHLDNCSIADNHGPVIETHRDLFASANIFHWNIWSNTFVNNSNSGVAVRLPDTYDLLAKPEHSFWMTENRFENNDNLYVLLDGYYAFANISSNNFTDNYSAEGLMELRGMEKKLVMERNRFITNKAQWLVKVAITSQSVRNLLVDAYIQYNYFLHNHFIKANEDYVDSWPRSFAVGVFGSQKVEIHFNQLRNP
;
A
#
# COMPACT_ATOMS: atom_id res chain seq x y z
N VAL A 1 -2.82 14.95 -13.98
CA VAL A 1 -3.18 14.02 -15.09
C VAL A 1 -4.52 13.37 -14.77
N HIS A 2 -5.43 13.27 -15.75
CA HIS A 2 -6.67 12.52 -15.62
C HIS A 2 -6.84 11.61 -16.83
N LEU A 3 -6.83 10.29 -16.61
CA LEU A 3 -7.11 9.27 -17.61
C LEU A 3 -8.49 8.69 -17.30
N TYR A 4 -9.41 8.85 -18.25
CA TYR A 4 -10.82 8.48 -18.07
C TYR A 4 -11.25 7.51 -19.16
N ASN A 5 -11.97 6.45 -18.78
CA ASN A 5 -12.65 5.54 -19.70
C ASN A 5 -11.75 5.07 -20.86
N SER A 6 -10.57 4.58 -20.50
CA SER A 6 -9.48 4.24 -21.42
C SER A 6 -8.96 2.84 -21.15
N VAL A 7 -8.18 2.30 -22.10
CA VAL A 7 -7.48 1.02 -21.96
C VAL A 7 -5.98 1.29 -21.97
N VAL A 8 -5.26 0.70 -21.03
CA VAL A 8 -3.80 0.72 -20.92
C VAL A 8 -3.34 -0.73 -20.96
N GLU A 9 -2.89 -1.16 -22.14
CA GLU A 9 -2.58 -2.57 -22.40
C GLU A 9 -1.22 -2.78 -23.06
N ASP A 10 -0.63 -3.95 -22.80
CA ASP A 10 0.59 -4.45 -23.44
C ASP A 10 1.82 -3.53 -23.26
N ASN A 11 1.93 -2.84 -22.11
CA ASN A 11 3.09 -2.00 -21.76
C ASN A 11 4.02 -2.71 -20.77
N GLN A 12 5.29 -2.29 -20.75
CA GLN A 12 6.19 -2.67 -19.66
C GLN A 12 5.68 -2.11 -18.32
N TYR A 13 5.48 -0.80 -18.28
CA TYR A 13 4.81 -0.09 -17.19
C TYR A 13 3.55 0.57 -17.74
N GLY A 14 2.38 0.28 -17.16
CA GLY A 14 1.13 0.91 -17.60
C GLY A 14 1.18 2.42 -17.45
N ILE A 15 1.62 2.90 -16.29
CA ILE A 15 1.90 4.30 -15.99
C ILE A 15 3.23 4.39 -15.26
N SER A 16 4.06 5.35 -15.65
CA SER A 16 5.30 5.71 -14.97
C SER A 16 5.25 7.16 -14.54
N SER A 17 5.68 7.46 -13.32
CA SER A 17 5.79 8.84 -12.84
C SER A 17 6.99 9.04 -11.93
N VAL A 18 7.56 10.24 -11.99
CA VAL A 18 8.78 10.62 -11.27
C VAL A 18 8.51 11.89 -10.48
N HIS A 19 8.79 11.87 -9.18
CA HIS A 19 8.53 12.98 -8.26
C HIS A 19 9.81 13.47 -7.63
N TYR A 20 10.16 14.73 -7.89
CA TYR A 20 11.36 15.36 -7.32
C TYR A 20 11.03 16.08 -6.02
N SER A 21 11.90 15.96 -5.01
CA SER A 21 11.73 16.70 -3.75
C SER A 21 12.12 18.17 -3.88
N ASN A 22 13.21 18.50 -4.59
CA ASN A 22 13.67 19.88 -4.75
C ASN A 22 13.14 20.54 -6.02
N LEU A 23 12.87 21.84 -5.95
CA LEU A 23 12.53 22.68 -7.11
C LEU A 23 13.76 23.07 -7.93
N SER A 24 14.88 23.37 -7.26
CA SER A 24 16.11 23.81 -7.92
C SER A 24 17.33 23.13 -7.32
N TYR A 25 18.41 23.11 -8.10
CA TYR A 25 19.70 22.55 -7.73
C TYR A 25 20.80 23.61 -7.76
N ALA A 26 21.93 23.30 -7.13
CA ALA A 26 23.09 24.20 -7.06
C ALA A 26 23.73 24.48 -8.44
N ASP A 27 23.52 23.62 -9.42
CA ASP A 27 23.96 23.78 -10.81
C ASP A 27 23.02 24.68 -11.65
N GLY A 28 21.93 25.17 -11.05
CA GLY A 28 20.91 25.99 -11.72
C GLY A 28 19.81 25.19 -12.41
N THR A 29 19.82 23.85 -12.33
CA THR A 29 18.74 23.01 -12.85
C THR A 29 17.45 23.25 -12.09
N ILE A 30 16.33 23.35 -12.80
CA ILE A 30 14.99 23.53 -12.23
C ILE A 30 14.16 22.29 -12.58
N THR A 31 13.54 21.67 -11.57
CA THR A 31 12.64 20.54 -11.76
C THR A 31 11.21 21.03 -11.99
N ASN A 32 10.44 20.21 -12.69
CA ASN A 32 9.00 20.43 -12.78
C ASN A 32 8.34 19.86 -11.52
N ARG A 33 8.16 20.71 -10.51
CA ARG A 33 7.53 20.37 -9.23
C ARG A 33 6.36 21.31 -8.99
N TRP A 34 5.18 20.74 -8.74
CA TRP A 34 4.00 21.51 -8.35
C TRP A 34 3.69 21.29 -6.86
N SER A 35 3.03 22.26 -6.23
CA SER A 35 2.64 22.14 -4.81
C SER A 35 1.51 21.14 -4.58
N ASN A 36 0.69 20.90 -5.61
CA ASN A 36 -0.40 19.94 -5.56
C ASN A 36 -0.51 19.24 -6.91
N GLU A 37 -0.29 17.93 -6.90
CA GLU A 37 -0.32 17.08 -8.07
C GLU A 37 -1.39 16.02 -7.93
N LYS A 38 -2.20 15.82 -8.97
CA LYS A 38 -3.21 14.76 -8.99
C LYS A 38 -3.08 13.91 -10.23
N LEU A 39 -2.89 12.61 -10.02
CA LEU A 39 -2.99 11.56 -11.02
C LEU A 39 -4.27 10.78 -10.74
N TRP A 40 -5.23 10.91 -11.64
CA TRP A 40 -6.55 10.27 -11.50
C TRP A 40 -6.79 9.33 -12.67
N PHE A 41 -7.02 8.06 -12.34
CA PHE A 41 -7.43 7.00 -13.25
C PHE A 41 -8.85 6.63 -12.89
N GLN A 42 -9.78 6.89 -13.80
CA GLN A 42 -11.20 6.63 -13.56
C GLN A 42 -11.79 5.78 -14.68
N LYS A 43 -12.37 4.62 -14.33
CA LYS A 43 -12.92 3.67 -15.31
C LYS A 43 -11.90 3.23 -16.35
N VAL A 44 -10.64 3.09 -15.93
CA VAL A 44 -9.54 2.64 -16.80
C VAL A 44 -9.42 1.12 -16.70
N ASN A 45 -9.22 0.46 -17.83
CA ASN A 45 -8.86 -0.95 -17.90
C ASN A 45 -7.35 -1.09 -18.09
N PHE A 46 -6.67 -1.64 -17.09
CA PHE A 46 -5.25 -1.98 -17.14
C PHE A 46 -5.11 -3.49 -17.36
N THR A 47 -4.53 -3.91 -18.47
CA THR A 47 -4.41 -5.33 -18.80
C THR A 47 -3.14 -5.70 -19.53
N ARG A 48 -2.59 -6.90 -19.28
CA ARG A 48 -1.39 -7.42 -19.95
C ARG A 48 -0.17 -6.51 -19.87
N ASN A 49 -0.05 -5.69 -18.82
CA ASN A 49 1.20 -4.98 -18.55
C ASN A 49 2.21 -5.94 -17.90
N SER A 50 3.50 -5.83 -18.21
CA SER A 50 4.49 -6.87 -17.90
C SER A 50 5.23 -6.68 -16.57
N ASP A 51 5.53 -5.46 -16.15
CA ASP A 51 6.40 -5.21 -14.99
C ASP A 51 5.65 -4.53 -13.85
N ALA A 52 4.85 -3.50 -14.15
CA ALA A 52 3.95 -2.90 -13.18
C ALA A 52 2.78 -2.16 -13.85
N VAL A 53 1.66 -2.04 -13.15
CA VAL A 53 0.53 -1.21 -13.64
C VAL A 53 0.84 0.27 -13.42
N ILE A 54 1.29 0.63 -12.22
CA ILE A 54 1.72 1.98 -11.85
C ILE A 54 3.08 1.87 -11.18
N TRP A 55 4.07 2.47 -11.82
CA TRP A 55 5.44 2.55 -11.33
C TRP A 55 5.78 3.99 -10.94
N ILE A 56 6.36 4.15 -9.75
CA ILE A 56 6.68 5.46 -9.18
C ILE A 56 8.13 5.49 -8.71
N HIS A 57 8.80 6.58 -9.06
CA HIS A 57 10.18 6.84 -8.69
C HIS A 57 10.36 8.22 -8.06
N SER A 58 11.22 8.33 -7.03
CA SER A 58 11.55 9.60 -6.39
C SER A 58 13.07 9.78 -6.23
N PRO A 59 13.80 10.12 -7.31
CA PRO A 59 15.24 9.87 -7.47
C PRO A 59 16.24 10.62 -6.57
N GLN A 60 15.86 11.20 -5.43
CA GLN A 60 16.69 12.20 -4.75
C GLN A 60 16.78 12.06 -3.23
N HIS A 61 18.01 12.19 -2.71
CA HIS A 61 18.40 12.04 -1.29
C HIS A 61 18.51 13.33 -0.46
N GLU A 62 18.73 14.48 -1.09
CA GLU A 62 18.97 15.73 -0.37
C GLU A 62 17.89 16.76 -0.66
N VAL A 63 17.16 17.16 0.38
CA VAL A 63 16.17 18.23 0.32
C VAL A 63 16.78 19.53 0.80
N LEU A 64 16.69 20.58 -0.02
CA LEU A 64 17.20 21.90 0.35
C LEU A 64 16.41 22.46 1.54
N PRO A 65 17.06 23.16 2.48
CA PRO A 65 16.35 23.83 3.56
C PRO A 65 15.26 24.75 3.04
N ASN A 66 14.09 24.75 3.69
CA ASN A 66 12.91 25.53 3.33
C ASN A 66 12.23 25.14 1.99
N THR A 67 12.55 23.98 1.42
CA THR A 67 11.85 23.46 0.24
C THR A 67 10.36 23.28 0.56
N PRO A 68 9.43 23.93 -0.15
CA PRO A 68 8.00 23.79 0.14
C PRO A 68 7.53 22.34 0.00
N ILE A 69 6.69 21.89 0.94
CA ILE A 69 6.02 20.60 0.88
C ILE A 69 5.07 20.56 -0.33
N SER A 70 5.04 19.43 -1.03
CA SER A 70 4.10 19.14 -2.12
C SER A 70 3.24 17.93 -1.74
N GLU A 71 1.97 17.99 -2.13
CA GLU A 71 1.01 16.91 -1.96
C GLU A 71 0.70 16.24 -3.31
N ILE A 72 0.88 14.92 -3.37
CA ILE A 72 0.76 14.12 -4.58
C ILE A 72 -0.35 13.09 -4.37
N PHE A 73 -1.41 13.22 -5.15
CA PHE A 73 -2.62 12.42 -5.06
C PHE A 73 -2.67 11.39 -6.20
N TYR A 74 -2.76 10.11 -5.83
CA TYR A 74 -3.05 9.01 -6.74
C TYR A 74 -4.46 8.50 -6.48
N HIS A 75 -5.29 8.55 -7.51
CA HIS A 75 -6.67 8.07 -7.45
C HIS A 75 -6.86 6.96 -8.48
N LEU A 76 -7.11 5.74 -8.01
CA LEU A 76 -7.62 4.62 -8.80
C LEU A 76 -9.08 4.45 -8.44
N ASP A 77 -9.97 4.83 -9.35
CA ASP A 77 -11.40 4.93 -9.13
C ASP A 77 -12.14 4.08 -10.16
N ASN A 78 -12.78 3.00 -9.69
CA ASN A 78 -13.60 2.13 -10.53
C ASN A 78 -12.84 1.59 -11.75
N CYS A 79 -11.57 1.24 -11.56
CA CYS A 79 -10.73 0.63 -12.59
C CYS A 79 -10.85 -0.90 -12.59
N SER A 80 -10.60 -1.48 -13.75
CA SER A 80 -10.35 -2.92 -13.91
C SER A 80 -8.85 -3.13 -14.09
N ILE A 81 -8.26 -3.96 -13.24
CA ILE A 81 -6.84 -4.32 -13.27
C ILE A 81 -6.80 -5.85 -13.43
N ALA A 82 -6.69 -6.30 -14.68
CA ALA A 82 -6.89 -7.70 -15.04
C ALA A 82 -5.73 -8.26 -15.87
N ASP A 83 -5.28 -9.47 -15.55
CA ASP A 83 -4.31 -10.20 -16.36
C ASP A 83 -2.97 -9.46 -16.55
N ASN A 84 -2.51 -8.73 -15.52
CA ASN A 84 -1.19 -8.08 -15.51
C ASN A 84 -0.15 -8.98 -14.82
N HIS A 85 1.12 -8.75 -15.15
CA HIS A 85 2.25 -9.28 -14.42
C HIS A 85 2.94 -8.15 -13.62
N GLY A 86 3.35 -8.47 -12.39
CA GLY A 86 4.01 -7.54 -11.49
C GLY A 86 3.08 -6.69 -10.62
N PRO A 87 3.65 -5.84 -9.74
CA PRO A 87 2.88 -5.03 -8.81
C PRO A 87 1.95 -4.03 -9.51
N VAL A 88 0.78 -3.82 -8.93
CA VAL A 88 -0.14 -2.75 -9.33
C VAL A 88 0.48 -1.40 -9.03
N ILE A 89 1.06 -1.26 -7.83
CA ILE A 89 1.71 -0.04 -7.39
C ILE A 89 3.08 -0.43 -6.84
N GLU A 90 4.14 0.13 -7.42
CA GLU A 90 5.48 0.04 -6.88
C GLU A 90 6.08 1.44 -6.70
N THR A 91 6.34 1.80 -5.44
CA THR A 91 7.08 3.02 -5.07
C THR A 91 8.52 2.68 -4.73
N HIS A 92 9.48 3.26 -5.46
CA HIS A 92 10.91 3.18 -5.15
C HIS A 92 11.42 4.49 -4.54
N ARG A 93 12.51 4.35 -3.74
CA ARG A 93 13.51 5.35 -3.26
C ARG A 93 13.01 6.79 -3.34
N ASP A 94 12.88 7.56 -2.27
CA ASP A 94 13.80 7.78 -1.16
C ASP A 94 13.02 7.85 0.16
N LEU A 95 13.30 6.96 1.12
CA LEU A 95 12.53 6.87 2.36
C LEU A 95 12.91 7.93 3.40
N PHE A 96 13.94 8.72 3.15
CA PHE A 96 14.50 9.64 4.15
C PHE A 96 14.37 11.09 3.68
N ALA A 97 13.71 11.92 4.50
CA ALA A 97 13.66 13.37 4.34
C ALA A 97 13.13 13.86 2.97
N SER A 98 11.97 13.40 2.55
CA SER A 98 11.27 13.88 1.35
C SER A 98 10.48 15.18 1.59
N ALA A 99 10.38 16.01 0.56
CA ALA A 99 9.43 17.14 0.52
C ALA A 99 8.07 16.75 -0.08
N ASN A 100 7.83 15.47 -0.34
CA ASN A 100 6.62 14.96 -0.94
C ASN A 100 5.75 14.23 0.09
N ILE A 101 4.47 14.55 0.08
CA ILE A 101 3.44 13.84 0.81
C ILE A 101 2.55 13.14 -0.19
N PHE A 102 2.34 11.86 0.04
CA PHE A 102 1.62 10.98 -0.86
C PHE A 102 0.25 10.61 -0.29
N HIS A 103 -0.76 10.76 -1.14
CA HIS A 103 -2.14 10.39 -0.88
C HIS A 103 -2.59 9.34 -1.88
N TRP A 104 -2.87 8.15 -1.37
CA TRP A 104 -3.38 7.03 -2.15
C TRP A 104 -4.87 6.87 -1.91
N ASN A 105 -5.64 6.84 -2.99
CA ASN A 105 -7.06 6.55 -2.98
C ASN A 105 -7.35 5.45 -4.00
N ILE A 106 -7.52 4.23 -3.49
CA ILE A 106 -7.81 3.02 -4.24
C ILE A 106 -9.24 2.63 -3.89
N TRP A 107 -10.19 3.05 -4.73
CA TRP A 107 -11.61 2.93 -4.46
C TRP A 107 -12.38 2.19 -5.56
N SER A 108 -13.19 1.21 -5.14
CA SER A 108 -14.10 0.44 -6.02
C SER A 108 -13.43 -0.24 -7.21
N ASN A 109 -12.18 -0.67 -7.09
CA ASN A 109 -11.45 -1.33 -8.17
C ASN A 109 -11.62 -2.85 -8.14
N THR A 110 -11.44 -3.49 -9.30
CA THR A 110 -11.37 -4.95 -9.42
C THR A 110 -9.98 -5.40 -9.89
N PHE A 111 -9.31 -6.20 -9.07
CA PHE A 111 -8.01 -6.82 -9.31
C PHE A 111 -8.22 -8.32 -9.53
N VAL A 112 -8.08 -8.79 -10.77
CA VAL A 112 -8.41 -10.18 -11.12
C VAL A 112 -7.32 -10.83 -11.97
N ASN A 113 -6.98 -12.08 -11.67
CA ASN A 113 -6.04 -12.90 -12.45
C ASN A 113 -4.67 -12.24 -12.69
N ASN A 114 -4.22 -11.35 -11.80
CA ASN A 114 -2.88 -10.78 -11.91
C ASN A 114 -1.87 -11.76 -11.30
N SER A 115 -0.65 -11.78 -11.84
CA SER A 115 0.44 -12.64 -11.38
C SER A 115 1.59 -11.82 -10.82
N ASN A 116 2.25 -12.32 -9.76
CA ASN A 116 3.27 -11.57 -9.04
C ASN A 116 2.81 -10.15 -8.66
N SER A 117 1.55 -10.05 -8.24
CA SER A 117 0.83 -8.78 -8.17
C SER A 117 0.67 -8.28 -6.74
N GLY A 118 0.38 -6.99 -6.58
CA GLY A 118 0.30 -6.39 -5.26
C GLY A 118 0.13 -4.89 -5.27
N VAL A 119 -0.26 -4.35 -4.12
CA VAL A 119 -0.26 -2.90 -3.86
C VAL A 119 0.86 -2.64 -2.88
N ALA A 120 2.03 -2.20 -3.34
CA ALA A 120 3.20 -1.97 -2.51
C ALA A 120 3.54 -0.49 -2.43
N VAL A 121 3.06 0.15 -1.37
CA VAL A 121 3.28 1.57 -1.08
C VAL A 121 4.29 1.72 0.05
N ARG A 122 5.36 2.48 -0.21
CA ARG A 122 6.38 2.88 0.76
C ARG A 122 6.36 4.40 0.89
N LEU A 123 6.00 4.87 2.09
CA LEU A 123 5.84 6.29 2.37
C LEU A 123 7.16 6.86 2.92
N PRO A 124 7.70 7.93 2.32
CA PRO A 124 8.94 8.50 2.78
C PRO A 124 8.76 9.31 4.08
N ASP A 125 9.82 9.41 4.87
CA ASP A 125 9.87 10.34 5.99
C ASP A 125 9.84 11.77 5.44
N THR A 126 9.02 12.64 6.03
CA THR A 126 9.00 14.06 5.65
C THR A 126 10.25 14.76 6.17
N TYR A 127 10.91 15.60 5.36
CA TYR A 127 12.08 16.37 5.81
C TYR A 127 11.73 17.30 6.99
N ASP A 128 10.49 17.79 7.02
CA ASP A 128 9.88 18.47 8.16
C ASP A 128 8.98 17.49 8.91
N LEU A 129 9.52 16.88 9.98
CA LEU A 129 8.82 15.89 10.81
C LEU A 129 7.56 16.45 11.50
N LEU A 130 7.42 17.78 11.57
CA LEU A 130 6.30 18.49 12.19
C LEU A 130 5.36 19.14 11.16
N ALA A 131 5.61 18.96 9.86
CA ALA A 131 4.79 19.51 8.78
C ALA A 131 3.31 19.18 8.99
N LYS A 132 2.39 20.13 8.94
CA LYS A 132 0.95 19.84 9.17
C LYS A 132 0.36 18.72 8.28
N PRO A 133 0.61 18.67 6.96
CA PRO A 133 0.09 17.60 6.12
C PRO A 133 0.71 16.24 6.45
N GLU A 134 -0.06 15.17 6.23
CA GLU A 134 0.30 13.79 6.53
C GLU A 134 -0.02 12.88 5.36
N HIS A 135 0.72 11.77 5.23
CA HIS A 135 0.40 10.76 4.23
C HIS A 135 -0.97 10.15 4.49
N SER A 136 -1.67 9.77 3.43
CA SER A 136 -2.93 9.04 3.55
C SER A 136 -2.99 7.85 2.60
N PHE A 137 -3.52 6.75 3.08
CA PHE A 137 -3.73 5.53 2.32
C PHE A 137 -5.17 5.06 2.50
N TRP A 138 -5.98 5.19 1.45
CA TRP A 138 -7.35 4.72 1.38
C TRP A 138 -7.40 3.56 0.41
N MET A 139 -7.79 2.39 0.90
CA MET A 139 -8.09 1.22 0.11
C MET A 139 -9.48 0.75 0.51
N THR A 140 -10.48 1.14 -0.27
CA THR A 140 -11.89 0.92 0.09
C THR A 140 -12.68 0.28 -1.04
N GLU A 141 -13.55 -0.68 -0.66
CA GLU A 141 -14.51 -1.29 -1.58
C GLU A 141 -13.89 -1.98 -2.81
N ASN A 142 -12.65 -2.46 -2.69
CA ASN A 142 -11.98 -3.16 -3.78
C ASN A 142 -12.24 -4.67 -3.74
N ARG A 143 -12.17 -5.31 -4.90
CA ARG A 143 -12.22 -6.76 -5.06
C ARG A 143 -10.87 -7.27 -5.57
N PHE A 144 -10.25 -8.18 -4.82
CA PHE A 144 -9.04 -8.92 -5.19
C PHE A 144 -9.40 -10.38 -5.32
N GLU A 145 -9.33 -10.93 -6.53
CA GLU A 145 -9.78 -12.28 -6.85
C GLU A 145 -8.80 -13.04 -7.74
N ASN A 146 -8.51 -14.29 -7.39
CA ASN A 146 -7.69 -15.20 -8.19
C ASN A 146 -6.31 -14.60 -8.58
N ASN A 147 -5.74 -13.74 -7.74
CA ASN A 147 -4.41 -13.21 -7.98
C ASN A 147 -3.35 -14.17 -7.45
N ASP A 148 -2.30 -14.37 -8.23
CA ASP A 148 -1.15 -15.19 -7.88
C ASP A 148 -0.03 -14.32 -7.29
N ASN A 149 0.52 -14.80 -6.17
CA ASN A 149 1.50 -14.12 -5.34
C ASN A 149 1.06 -12.68 -4.93
N LEU A 150 -0.20 -12.52 -4.53
CA LEU A 150 -0.78 -11.26 -4.08
C LEU A 150 -0.13 -10.75 -2.79
N TYR A 151 0.36 -9.51 -2.80
CA TYR A 151 0.87 -8.85 -1.60
C TYR A 151 0.46 -7.39 -1.50
N VAL A 152 -0.18 -7.01 -0.39
CA VAL A 152 -0.49 -5.62 -0.05
C VAL A 152 0.49 -5.15 1.02
N LEU A 153 1.21 -4.07 0.75
CA LEU A 153 2.19 -3.47 1.65
C LEU A 153 1.94 -1.98 1.81
N LEU A 154 1.83 -1.54 3.07
CA LEU A 154 1.98 -0.15 3.47
C LEU A 154 3.16 -0.01 4.43
N ASP A 155 4.24 0.61 3.95
CA ASP A 155 5.51 0.76 4.65
C ASP A 155 5.85 2.25 4.88
N GLY A 156 6.81 2.49 5.76
CA GLY A 156 7.49 3.77 5.91
C GLY A 156 6.85 4.66 6.96
N TYR A 157 6.79 5.97 6.68
CA TYR A 157 6.44 7.00 7.65
C TYR A 157 4.99 6.94 8.16
N TYR A 158 4.68 7.83 9.11
CA TYR A 158 3.35 7.99 9.66
C TYR A 158 2.31 8.31 8.58
N ALA A 159 1.16 7.65 8.66
CA ALA A 159 0.04 7.89 7.76
C ALA A 159 -1.30 7.60 8.40
N PHE A 160 -2.33 8.30 7.93
CA PHE A 160 -3.69 7.82 8.05
C PHE A 160 -3.91 6.65 7.07
N ALA A 161 -4.36 5.51 7.57
CA ALA A 161 -4.61 4.32 6.77
C ALA A 161 -6.05 3.83 6.99
N ASN A 162 -6.85 3.85 5.92
CA ASN A 162 -8.20 3.29 5.90
C ASN A 162 -8.26 2.13 4.91
N ILE A 163 -8.43 0.93 5.45
CA ILE A 163 -8.54 -0.32 4.69
C ILE A 163 -9.91 -0.91 5.02
N SER A 164 -10.93 -0.54 4.25
CA SER A 164 -12.30 -0.89 4.61
C SER A 164 -13.13 -1.48 3.49
N SER A 165 -14.03 -2.41 3.83
CA SER A 165 -14.99 -2.99 2.89
C SER A 165 -14.37 -3.68 1.67
N ASN A 166 -13.11 -4.13 1.74
CA ASN A 166 -12.48 -4.86 0.64
C ASN A 166 -12.80 -6.36 0.69
N ASN A 167 -12.77 -7.01 -0.46
CA ASN A 167 -12.91 -8.45 -0.57
C ASN A 167 -11.67 -9.09 -1.19
N PHE A 168 -11.03 -9.99 -0.46
CA PHE A 168 -9.90 -10.81 -0.88
C PHE A 168 -10.38 -12.26 -0.95
N THR A 169 -10.57 -12.77 -2.17
CA THR A 169 -11.10 -14.12 -2.40
C THR A 169 -10.17 -14.92 -3.31
N ASP A 170 -9.89 -16.17 -2.94
CA ASP A 170 -9.13 -17.12 -3.79
C ASP A 170 -7.75 -16.62 -4.25
N ASN A 171 -7.09 -15.74 -3.49
CA ASN A 171 -5.75 -15.28 -3.81
C ASN A 171 -4.69 -16.22 -3.22
N TYR A 172 -3.55 -16.34 -3.90
CA TYR A 172 -2.37 -17.03 -3.39
C TYR A 172 -1.28 -16.00 -3.03
N SER A 173 -0.59 -16.17 -1.90
CA SER A 173 0.62 -15.42 -1.53
C SER A 173 1.65 -16.39 -0.97
N ALA A 174 2.87 -16.39 -1.51
CA ALA A 174 3.93 -17.28 -1.02
C ALA A 174 4.32 -16.99 0.45
N GLU A 175 4.14 -15.74 0.87
CA GLU A 175 4.34 -15.29 2.26
C GLU A 175 2.99 -14.94 2.88
N GLY A 176 2.73 -13.66 3.13
CA GLY A 176 1.45 -13.20 3.65
C GLY A 176 0.73 -12.25 2.70
N LEU A 177 -0.54 -12.00 2.99
CA LEU A 177 -1.41 -11.27 2.07
C LEU A 177 -1.32 -9.74 2.27
N MET A 178 -1.29 -9.25 3.51
CA MET A 178 -1.27 -7.81 3.81
C MET A 178 -0.38 -7.43 5.00
N GLU A 179 0.61 -6.56 4.77
CA GLU A 179 1.53 -6.07 5.79
C GLU A 179 1.48 -4.55 5.95
N LEU A 180 1.37 -4.09 7.20
CA LEU A 180 1.53 -2.70 7.60
C LEU A 180 2.81 -2.61 8.42
N ARG A 181 3.80 -1.84 8.00
CA ARG A 181 5.11 -1.77 8.67
C ARG A 181 5.72 -0.36 8.68
N GLY A 182 6.86 -0.23 9.36
CA GLY A 182 7.57 1.03 9.53
C GLY A 182 7.09 1.78 10.77
N MET A 183 6.76 3.06 10.63
CA MET A 183 6.23 3.91 11.69
C MET A 183 4.74 3.66 11.95
N GLU A 184 4.24 4.01 13.13
CA GLU A 184 2.82 3.97 13.49
C GLU A 184 1.89 4.47 12.38
N LYS A 185 0.77 3.78 12.21
CA LYS A 185 -0.29 4.16 11.26
C LYS A 185 -1.56 4.47 12.02
N LYS A 186 -2.19 5.62 11.77
CA LYS A 186 -3.54 5.88 12.28
C LYS A 186 -4.51 5.01 11.47
N LEU A 187 -4.85 3.84 12.02
CA LEU A 187 -5.39 2.73 11.26
C LEU A 187 -6.89 2.53 11.51
N VAL A 188 -7.65 2.41 10.44
CA VAL A 188 -9.02 1.88 10.43
C VAL A 188 -9.04 0.72 9.45
N MET A 189 -9.10 -0.51 9.96
CA MET A 189 -9.27 -1.72 9.17
C MET A 189 -10.59 -2.40 9.52
N GLU A 190 -11.61 -2.23 8.68
CA GLU A 190 -12.93 -2.77 8.99
C GLU A 190 -13.76 -3.29 7.82
N ARG A 191 -14.65 -4.24 8.14
CA ARG A 191 -15.58 -4.83 7.16
C ARG A 191 -14.90 -5.48 5.95
N ASN A 192 -13.62 -5.84 6.07
CA ASN A 192 -12.93 -6.59 5.03
C ASN A 192 -13.27 -8.09 5.12
N ARG A 193 -13.24 -8.75 3.97
CA ARG A 193 -13.46 -10.20 3.86
C ARG A 193 -12.21 -10.83 3.25
N PHE A 194 -11.61 -11.77 3.96
CA PHE A 194 -10.51 -12.62 3.51
C PHE A 194 -11.03 -14.05 3.49
N ILE A 195 -11.43 -14.49 2.30
CA ILE A 195 -12.10 -15.77 2.07
C ILE A 195 -11.24 -16.65 1.18
N THR A 196 -11.05 -17.92 1.55
CA THR A 196 -10.40 -18.94 0.70
C THR A 196 -9.01 -18.62 0.16
N ASN A 197 -8.32 -17.62 0.72
CA ASN A 197 -6.95 -17.28 0.31
C ASN A 197 -5.95 -18.33 0.82
N LYS A 198 -4.86 -18.50 0.09
CA LYS A 198 -3.73 -19.36 0.45
C LYS A 198 -2.55 -18.46 0.83
N ALA A 199 -2.15 -18.47 2.10
CA ALA A 199 -1.06 -17.64 2.61
C ALA A 199 -0.52 -18.20 3.94
N GLN A 200 0.68 -17.79 4.33
CA GLN A 200 1.22 -18.01 5.68
C GLN A 200 0.44 -17.19 6.72
N TRP A 201 0.12 -15.94 6.40
CA TRP A 201 -0.68 -15.06 7.26
C TRP A 201 -1.50 -14.08 6.41
N LEU A 202 -2.59 -13.57 6.97
CA LEU A 202 -3.51 -12.69 6.21
C LEU A 202 -3.18 -11.22 6.46
N VAL A 203 -3.12 -10.80 7.72
CA VAL A 203 -2.78 -9.43 8.10
C VAL A 203 -1.65 -9.45 9.13
N LYS A 204 -0.61 -8.67 8.87
CA LYS A 204 0.51 -8.46 9.78
C LYS A 204 0.74 -6.98 9.99
N VAL A 205 0.73 -6.56 11.25
CA VAL A 205 1.13 -5.21 11.68
C VAL A 205 2.50 -5.34 12.33
N ALA A 206 3.52 -4.69 11.76
CA ALA A 206 4.92 -4.79 12.16
C ALA A 206 5.54 -3.40 12.30
N ILE A 207 5.17 -2.71 13.38
CA ILE A 207 5.51 -1.30 13.60
C ILE A 207 6.78 -1.19 14.43
N THR A 208 7.82 -0.59 13.87
CA THR A 208 9.16 -0.52 14.45
C THR A 208 9.52 0.85 15.02
N SER A 209 8.71 1.89 14.77
CA SER A 209 8.94 3.24 15.27
C SER A 209 7.66 3.99 15.57
N GLN A 210 7.76 5.05 16.39
CA GLN A 210 6.66 5.90 16.83
C GLN A 210 6.70 7.26 16.16
N SER A 211 5.54 7.87 15.95
CA SER A 211 5.47 9.23 15.42
C SER A 211 5.80 10.26 16.51
N VAL A 212 6.54 11.31 16.16
CA VAL A 212 6.79 12.45 17.08
C VAL A 212 5.55 13.32 17.25
N ARG A 213 4.54 13.14 16.39
CA ARG A 213 3.38 14.03 16.24
C ARG A 213 2.34 13.85 17.32
N ASN A 214 2.04 12.60 17.67
CA ASN A 214 0.94 12.26 18.55
C ASN A 214 1.42 11.34 19.67
N LEU A 215 0.98 11.63 20.89
CA LEU A 215 1.26 10.78 22.05
C LEU A 215 0.59 9.40 21.94
N LEU A 216 -0.58 9.35 21.26
CA LEU A 216 -1.37 8.15 21.01
C LEU A 216 -1.79 8.13 19.55
N VAL A 217 -1.53 7.03 18.86
CA VAL A 217 -1.94 6.79 17.47
C VAL A 217 -2.94 5.64 17.45
N ASP A 218 -4.20 5.98 17.23
CA ASP A 218 -5.29 5.01 17.21
C ASP A 218 -5.15 4.01 16.05
N ALA A 219 -5.33 2.73 16.34
CA ALA A 219 -5.34 1.68 15.35
C ALA A 219 -6.43 0.65 15.68
N TYR A 220 -7.34 0.44 14.73
CA TYR A 220 -8.49 -0.44 14.88
C TYR A 220 -8.50 -1.52 13.81
N ILE A 221 -8.69 -2.77 14.23
CA ILE A 221 -9.01 -3.90 13.34
C ILE A 221 -10.34 -4.49 13.82
N GLN A 222 -11.42 -4.24 13.10
CA GLN A 222 -12.76 -4.60 13.58
C GLN A 222 -13.75 -5.00 12.49
N TYR A 223 -14.72 -5.86 12.82
CA TYR A 223 -15.77 -6.30 11.89
C TYR A 223 -15.27 -6.98 10.61
N ASN A 224 -14.08 -7.59 10.65
CA ASN A 224 -13.51 -8.31 9.51
C ASN A 224 -13.81 -9.81 9.59
N TYR A 225 -13.85 -10.46 8.43
CA TYR A 225 -14.05 -11.91 8.28
C TYR A 225 -12.80 -12.55 7.69
N PHE A 226 -12.20 -13.48 8.41
CA PHE A 226 -11.06 -14.28 7.95
C PHE A 226 -11.48 -15.75 7.96
N LEU A 227 -12.09 -16.21 6.87
CA LEU A 227 -12.76 -17.51 6.83
C LEU A 227 -12.21 -18.39 5.70
N HIS A 228 -12.09 -19.69 5.99
CA HIS A 228 -11.72 -20.71 5.00
C HIS A 228 -10.38 -20.49 4.28
N ASN A 229 -9.47 -19.69 4.85
CA ASN A 229 -8.12 -19.53 4.32
C ASN A 229 -7.28 -20.79 4.61
N HIS A 230 -6.20 -20.98 3.84
CA HIS A 230 -5.38 -22.18 3.89
C HIS A 230 -3.88 -21.87 4.00
N PHE A 231 -3.20 -22.61 4.85
CA PHE A 231 -1.75 -22.57 5.01
C PHE A 231 -1.01 -23.32 3.89
N ILE A 232 0.09 -22.75 3.42
CA ILE A 232 0.84 -23.25 2.24
C ILE A 232 1.89 -24.31 2.62
N LYS A 233 2.44 -24.29 3.83
CA LYS A 233 3.69 -25.01 4.18
C LYS A 233 3.50 -26.09 5.24
N ALA A 234 2.67 -27.10 4.96
CA ALA A 234 2.33 -28.15 5.94
C ALA A 234 3.54 -28.95 6.48
N ASN A 235 4.65 -29.05 5.73
CA ASN A 235 5.73 -30.03 5.96
C ASN A 235 7.12 -29.44 6.31
N GLU A 236 7.22 -28.24 6.88
CA GLU A 236 8.52 -27.70 7.34
C GLU A 236 8.86 -28.13 8.79
N ASP A 237 10.16 -28.36 9.05
CA ASP A 237 10.71 -28.65 10.38
C ASP A 237 10.43 -27.46 11.32
N TYR A 238 9.86 -27.77 12.47
CA TYR A 238 9.24 -26.77 13.33
C TYR A 238 10.08 -26.47 14.56
N VAL A 239 10.31 -25.18 14.76
CA VAL A 239 10.81 -24.64 16.02
C VAL A 239 9.61 -24.13 16.81
N ASP A 240 9.42 -24.67 18.02
CA ASP A 240 8.25 -24.48 18.89
C ASP A 240 7.95 -23.02 19.32
N SER A 241 8.79 -22.05 18.94
CA SER A 241 8.75 -20.68 19.49
C SER A 241 7.99 -19.66 18.65
N TRP A 242 7.52 -19.99 17.44
CA TRP A 242 6.82 -19.03 16.56
C TRP A 242 5.55 -19.63 15.91
N PRO A 243 4.45 -18.87 15.82
CA PRO A 243 3.25 -19.33 15.14
C PRO A 243 3.55 -19.55 13.64
N ARG A 244 3.21 -20.74 13.11
CA ARG A 244 3.41 -21.07 11.69
C ARG A 244 2.52 -20.25 10.76
N SER A 245 1.29 -19.99 11.20
CA SER A 245 0.29 -19.16 10.51
C SER A 245 -0.54 -18.34 11.49
N PHE A 246 -1.09 -17.22 11.01
CA PHE A 246 -2.03 -16.40 11.78
C PHE A 246 -2.95 -15.60 10.86
N ALA A 247 -4.21 -15.40 11.28
CA ALA A 247 -5.10 -14.49 10.58
C ALA A 247 -4.66 -13.03 10.77
N VAL A 248 -4.38 -12.62 12.00
CA VAL A 248 -3.91 -11.29 12.35
C VAL A 248 -2.75 -11.39 13.33
N GLY A 249 -1.64 -10.74 13.03
CA GLY A 249 -0.47 -10.66 13.91
C GLY A 249 -0.08 -9.21 14.15
N VAL A 250 0.16 -8.84 15.40
CA VAL A 250 0.60 -7.49 15.80
C VAL A 250 1.97 -7.61 16.46
N PHE A 251 2.94 -6.92 15.89
CA PHE A 251 4.35 -6.94 16.28
C PHE A 251 4.87 -5.51 16.42
N GLY A 252 5.77 -5.33 17.38
CA GLY A 252 6.45 -4.06 17.60
C GLY A 252 5.71 -3.12 18.56
N SER A 253 5.82 -1.81 18.32
CA SER A 253 5.55 -0.79 19.36
C SER A 253 4.15 -0.18 19.36
N GLN A 254 3.32 -0.44 18.35
CA GLN A 254 1.98 0.18 18.25
C GLN A 254 0.91 -0.67 18.95
N LYS A 255 0.11 -0.03 19.82
CA LYS A 255 -1.12 -0.64 20.34
C LYS A 255 -2.17 -0.70 19.23
N VAL A 256 -2.74 -1.88 19.01
CA VAL A 256 -3.84 -2.10 18.05
C VAL A 256 -5.03 -2.67 18.80
N GLU A 257 -6.20 -2.04 18.65
CA GLU A 257 -7.44 -2.53 19.23
C GLU A 257 -8.17 -3.44 18.25
N ILE A 258 -8.42 -4.69 18.67
CA ILE A 258 -8.97 -5.75 17.82
C ILE A 258 -10.29 -6.23 18.43
N HIS A 259 -11.41 -5.97 17.75
CA HIS A 259 -12.74 -6.31 18.26
C HIS A 259 -13.72 -6.71 17.16
N PHE A 260 -14.68 -7.58 17.51
CA PHE A 260 -15.78 -7.96 16.61
C PHE A 260 -15.36 -8.58 15.27
N ASN A 261 -14.20 -9.26 15.21
CA ASN A 261 -13.76 -9.99 14.02
C ASN A 261 -14.12 -11.47 14.11
N GLN A 262 -14.31 -12.12 12.96
CA GLN A 262 -14.33 -13.59 12.87
C GLN A 262 -12.96 -14.07 12.36
N LEU A 263 -12.19 -14.70 13.26
CA LEU A 263 -10.82 -15.11 12.99
C LEU A 263 -10.72 -16.63 12.85
N ARG A 264 -10.18 -17.09 11.73
CA ARG A 264 -9.66 -18.45 11.55
C ARG A 264 -8.31 -18.36 10.85
N ASN A 265 -7.30 -18.98 11.46
CA ASN A 265 -5.96 -19.02 10.85
C ASN A 265 -6.02 -19.78 9.52
N PRO A 266 -5.17 -19.38 8.54
CA PRO A 266 -4.88 -20.20 7.38
C PRO A 266 -4.35 -21.57 7.79
#